data_AF-A0AAW0LE32-F1
#
_entry.id   AF-A0AAW0LE32-F1
#
_cell.length_a   1.000
_cell.length_b   1.000
_cell.length_c   1.000
_cell.angle_alpha   90.00
_cell.angle_beta   90.00
_cell.angle_gamma   90.00
#
_symmetry.space_group_name_H-M   'P 1'
#
loop_
_entity.id
_entity.type
_entity.pdbx_description
1 polymer ?
#
loop_
_entity_poly.entity_id
_entity_poly.type
_entity_poly.pdbx_seq_one_letter_code
_entity_poly.pdbx_strand_id
1 'polypeptide(L)'
;MGTFQSFRKAYGALKDSTMVGLAKVNSDFKDLDIAIVKATNHVECPPKDRHVRKIFSATSVSRPRADVAYCIHALARRLSKTKNWIVAIKTLIVIHRTLREADPTFREELLNYSHRGHILQISNFKDDSSPLAWDCSAWVRTYALYLEERLECFRVLKYDIESERFTKSAGASKVPTRTRMLGCDELLEQLPALQQLLYRLIGCQVLKESFKIYCAINDGIINLVDVFFDMSRHDAMKALNVYKRAGKQIENLADFYDCCKGLDLTRNYQFPSLRQPPPSFLATMEEYIKEAPQTGSVNKRL
;
A
#
# COMPACT_ATOMS: atom_id res chain seq x y z
N MET A 1 4.33 -15.90 -35.16
CA MET A 1 4.00 -15.57 -33.74
C MET A 1 2.65 -14.85 -33.54
N GLY A 2 1.96 -14.32 -34.57
CA GLY A 2 0.69 -13.60 -34.40
C GLY A 2 -0.58 -14.44 -34.13
N THR A 3 -0.57 -15.73 -34.49
CA THR A 3 -1.73 -16.63 -34.35
C THR A 3 -2.01 -16.98 -32.88
N PHE A 4 -0.99 -17.39 -32.11
CA PHE A 4 -1.12 -17.75 -30.69
C PHE A 4 -1.60 -16.58 -29.80
N GLN A 5 -1.12 -15.36 -30.04
CA GLN A 5 -1.59 -14.17 -29.31
C GLN A 5 -3.06 -13.84 -29.64
N SER A 6 -3.46 -14.01 -30.91
CA SER A 6 -4.84 -13.79 -31.36
C SER A 6 -5.81 -14.81 -30.75
N PHE A 7 -5.42 -16.10 -30.71
CA PHE A 7 -6.20 -17.15 -30.04
C PHE A 7 -6.36 -16.88 -28.54
N ARG A 8 -5.31 -16.41 -27.86
CA ARG A 8 -5.39 -16.06 -26.43
C ARG A 8 -6.35 -14.91 -26.17
N LYS A 9 -6.28 -13.86 -26.98
CA LYS A 9 -7.22 -12.72 -26.89
C LYS A 9 -8.66 -13.17 -27.13
N ALA A 10 -8.88 -14.03 -28.13
CA ALA A 10 -10.19 -14.60 -28.40
C ALA A 10 -10.71 -15.47 -27.25
N TYR A 11 -9.87 -16.34 -26.68
CA TYR A 11 -10.22 -17.16 -25.52
C TYR A 11 -10.56 -16.31 -24.29
N GLY A 12 -9.78 -15.26 -24.02
CA GLY A 12 -10.07 -14.31 -22.95
C GLY A 12 -11.41 -13.60 -23.15
N ALA A 13 -11.67 -13.11 -24.36
CA ALA A 13 -12.93 -12.46 -24.72
C ALA A 13 -14.14 -13.40 -24.57
N LEU A 14 -14.00 -14.67 -24.99
CA LEU A 14 -15.01 -15.69 -24.81
C LEU A 14 -15.30 -15.93 -23.33
N LYS A 15 -14.25 -16.11 -22.51
CA LYS A 15 -14.38 -16.30 -21.06
C LYS A 15 -15.08 -15.13 -20.38
N ASP A 16 -14.74 -13.90 -20.77
CA ASP A 16 -15.39 -12.70 -20.23
C ASP A 16 -16.86 -12.61 -20.64
N SER A 17 -17.20 -12.94 -21.89
CA SER A 17 -18.58 -13.00 -22.38
C SER A 17 -19.42 -14.04 -21.62
N THR A 18 -18.88 -15.26 -21.47
CA THR A 18 -19.55 -16.34 -20.72
C THR A 18 -19.76 -15.98 -19.26
N MET A 19 -18.76 -15.39 -18.60
CA MET A 19 -18.88 -14.97 -17.19
C MET A 19 -19.93 -13.86 -17.02
N VAL A 20 -20.04 -12.92 -17.97
CA VAL A 20 -21.12 -11.91 -17.97
C VAL A 20 -22.48 -12.57 -18.18
N GLY A 21 -22.59 -13.55 -19.09
CA GLY A 21 -23.82 -14.31 -19.30
C GLY A 21 -24.28 -15.05 -18.05
N LEU A 22 -23.37 -15.79 -17.41
CA LEU A 22 -23.64 -16.51 -16.15
C LEU A 22 -24.09 -15.56 -15.04
N ALA A 23 -23.42 -14.42 -14.87
CA ALA A 23 -23.79 -13.43 -13.87
C ALA A 23 -25.21 -12.87 -14.07
N LYS A 24 -25.68 -12.72 -15.32
CA LYS A 24 -27.04 -12.24 -15.60
C LYS A 24 -28.13 -13.24 -15.19
N VAL A 25 -27.83 -14.54 -15.21
CA VAL A 25 -28.84 -15.58 -15.01
C VAL A 25 -28.81 -16.13 -13.58
N ASN A 26 -27.62 -16.27 -12.97
CA ASN A 26 -27.42 -17.09 -11.77
C ASN A 26 -26.96 -16.33 -10.52
N SER A 27 -26.98 -15.00 -10.52
CA SER A 27 -26.54 -14.20 -9.38
C SER A 27 -27.66 -13.33 -8.82
N ASP A 28 -27.74 -13.22 -7.50
CA ASP A 28 -28.58 -12.21 -6.83
C ASP A 28 -27.91 -10.81 -6.88
N PHE A 29 -26.61 -10.76 -7.19
CA PHE A 29 -25.79 -9.56 -7.31
C PHE A 29 -25.35 -9.28 -8.76
N LYS A 30 -26.26 -9.49 -9.72
CA LYS A 30 -26.00 -9.45 -11.18
C LYS A 30 -25.16 -8.25 -11.62
N ASP A 31 -25.57 -7.05 -11.22
CA ASP A 31 -24.91 -5.81 -11.65
C ASP A 31 -23.48 -5.69 -11.14
N LEU A 32 -23.24 -6.12 -9.90
CA LEU A 32 -21.92 -6.10 -9.27
C LEU A 32 -21.00 -7.14 -9.92
N ASP A 33 -21.47 -8.37 -10.10
CA ASP A 33 -20.67 -9.42 -10.74
C ASP A 33 -20.29 -9.05 -12.18
N ILE A 34 -21.23 -8.48 -12.94
CA ILE A 34 -20.96 -7.96 -14.29
C ILE A 34 -19.94 -6.82 -14.24
N ALA A 35 -20.03 -5.91 -13.26
CA ALA A 35 -19.06 -4.83 -13.09
C ALA A 35 -17.66 -5.37 -12.78
N ILE A 36 -17.54 -6.34 -11.87
CA ILE A 36 -16.26 -6.99 -11.52
C ILE A 36 -15.66 -7.67 -12.74
N VAL A 37 -16.43 -8.47 -13.48
CA VAL A 37 -15.93 -9.16 -14.69
C VAL A 37 -15.48 -8.14 -15.74
N LYS A 38 -16.26 -7.09 -16.00
CA LYS A 38 -15.91 -6.07 -16.99
C LYS A 38 -14.72 -5.19 -16.56
N ALA A 39 -14.56 -4.91 -15.27
CA ALA A 39 -13.41 -4.18 -14.74
C ALA A 39 -12.13 -5.02 -14.79
N THR A 40 -12.24 -6.34 -14.65
CA THR A 40 -11.12 -7.30 -14.57
C THR A 40 -11.03 -8.24 -15.78
N ASN A 41 -11.46 -7.76 -16.95
CA ASN A 41 -11.43 -8.54 -18.18
C ASN A 41 -9.99 -8.74 -18.71
N HIS A 42 -9.81 -9.62 -19.69
CA HIS A 42 -8.48 -9.99 -20.23
C HIS A 42 -7.86 -8.94 -21.17
N VAL A 43 -8.52 -7.79 -21.37
CA VAL A 43 -8.00 -6.72 -22.22
C VAL A 43 -6.90 -5.98 -21.46
N GLU A 44 -5.73 -5.87 -22.10
CA GLU A 44 -4.53 -5.20 -21.60
C GLU A 44 -4.70 -3.67 -21.63
N CYS A 45 -5.60 -3.18 -20.79
CA CYS A 45 -5.82 -1.76 -20.53
C CYS A 45 -6.34 -1.57 -19.11
N PRO A 46 -6.22 -0.34 -18.55
CA PRO A 46 -6.74 -0.04 -17.23
C PRO A 46 -8.24 -0.37 -17.09
N PRO A 47 -8.71 -0.76 -15.89
CA PRO A 47 -10.13 -0.96 -15.63
C PRO A 47 -10.95 0.27 -16.02
N LYS A 48 -12.01 0.08 -16.82
CA LYS A 48 -12.87 1.18 -17.26
C LYS A 48 -13.61 1.79 -16.08
N ASP A 49 -13.52 3.11 -15.93
CA ASP A 49 -14.08 3.89 -14.83
C ASP A 49 -15.55 3.58 -14.51
N ARG A 50 -16.41 3.46 -15.53
CA ARG A 50 -17.83 3.14 -15.32
C ARG A 50 -18.07 1.86 -14.54
N HIS A 51 -17.18 0.86 -14.66
CA HIS A 51 -17.31 -0.41 -13.94
C HIS A 51 -16.73 -0.28 -12.53
N VAL A 52 -15.62 0.44 -12.38
CA VAL A 52 -15.03 0.77 -11.08
C VAL A 52 -16.01 1.58 -10.21
N ARG A 53 -16.69 2.59 -10.76
CA ARG A 53 -17.70 3.38 -10.03
C ARG A 53 -18.90 2.54 -9.57
N LYS A 54 -19.30 1.53 -10.33
CA LYS A 54 -20.34 0.59 -9.90
C LYS A 54 -19.88 -0.22 -8.69
N ILE A 55 -18.62 -0.65 -8.67
CA ILE A 55 -18.02 -1.36 -7.53
C ILE A 55 -17.97 -0.44 -6.31
N PHE A 56 -17.56 0.82 -6.45
CA PHE A 56 -17.59 1.80 -5.35
C PHE A 56 -18.98 2.01 -4.77
N SER A 57 -20.00 2.04 -5.64
CA SER A 57 -21.40 2.17 -5.22
C SER A 57 -21.90 0.94 -4.45
N ALA A 58 -21.30 -0.23 -4.68
CA ALA A 58 -21.58 -1.47 -3.95
C ALA A 58 -20.83 -1.56 -2.62
N THR A 59 -19.78 -0.76 -2.43
CA THR A 59 -19.00 -0.68 -1.18
C THR A 59 -19.30 0.56 -0.35
N SER A 60 -20.38 1.30 -0.66
CA SER A 60 -20.78 2.51 0.06
C SER A 60 -21.28 2.20 1.48
N VAL A 61 -21.13 3.17 2.40
CA VAL A 61 -21.73 3.10 3.75
C VAL A 61 -23.25 2.87 3.73
N SER A 62 -23.93 3.31 2.67
CA SER A 62 -25.38 3.13 2.51
C SER A 62 -25.82 1.69 2.20
N ARG A 63 -24.87 0.79 1.88
CA ARG A 63 -25.17 -0.61 1.53
C ARG A 63 -25.23 -1.51 2.77
N PRO A 64 -26.07 -2.55 2.75
CA PRO A 64 -26.01 -3.63 3.74
C PRO A 64 -24.60 -4.21 3.84
N ARG A 65 -24.12 -4.49 5.06
CA ARG A 65 -22.77 -5.03 5.27
C ARG A 65 -22.55 -6.37 4.59
N ALA A 66 -23.60 -7.18 4.45
CA ALA A 66 -23.58 -8.43 3.70
C ALA A 66 -23.23 -8.21 2.21
N ASP A 67 -23.73 -7.14 1.59
CA ASP A 67 -23.44 -6.79 0.19
C ASP A 67 -21.99 -6.37 0.01
N VAL A 68 -21.47 -5.58 0.96
CA VAL A 68 -20.06 -5.15 0.97
C VAL A 68 -19.15 -6.38 1.14
N ALA A 69 -19.48 -7.27 2.07
CA ALA A 69 -18.78 -8.54 2.28
C ALA A 69 -18.83 -9.42 1.02
N TYR A 70 -19.98 -9.49 0.34
CA TYR A 70 -20.10 -10.18 -0.95
C TYR A 70 -19.16 -9.58 -2.00
N CYS A 71 -19.09 -8.25 -2.11
CA CYS A 71 -18.18 -7.57 -3.03
C CYS A 71 -16.71 -7.93 -2.76
N ILE A 72 -16.29 -7.88 -1.49
CA ILE A 72 -14.94 -8.26 -1.08
C ILE A 72 -14.67 -9.73 -1.45
N HIS A 73 -15.60 -10.63 -1.12
CA HIS A 73 -15.49 -12.04 -1.45
C HIS A 73 -15.42 -12.29 -2.97
N ALA A 74 -16.23 -11.58 -3.76
CA ALA A 74 -16.24 -11.70 -5.22
C ALA A 74 -14.90 -11.27 -5.84
N LEU A 75 -14.31 -10.18 -5.35
CA LEU A 75 -12.97 -9.71 -5.76
C LEU A 75 -11.88 -10.71 -5.33
N ALA A 76 -11.92 -11.19 -4.09
CA ALA A 76 -10.99 -12.22 -3.58
C ALA A 76 -11.04 -13.49 -4.44
N ARG A 77 -12.25 -13.96 -4.75
CA ARG A 77 -12.49 -15.14 -5.58
C ARG A 77 -12.03 -14.93 -7.02
N ARG A 78 -12.18 -13.73 -7.58
CA ARG A 78 -11.69 -13.39 -8.92
C ARG A 78 -10.16 -13.47 -8.97
N LEU A 79 -9.49 -12.98 -7.94
CA LEU A 79 -8.03 -13.00 -7.82
C LEU A 79 -7.49 -14.43 -7.61
N SER A 80 -8.10 -15.21 -6.71
CA SER A 80 -7.61 -16.57 -6.39
C SER A 80 -7.82 -17.58 -7.53
N LYS A 81 -8.85 -17.42 -8.36
CA LYS A 81 -9.16 -18.35 -9.45
C LYS A 81 -8.46 -18.02 -10.78
N THR A 82 -7.88 -16.83 -10.93
CA THR A 82 -7.21 -16.47 -12.19
C THR A 82 -5.76 -16.95 -12.19
N LYS A 83 -5.32 -17.48 -13.34
CA LYS A 83 -3.90 -17.68 -13.66
C LYS A 83 -3.37 -16.65 -14.65
N ASN A 84 -4.22 -15.71 -15.08
CA ASN A 84 -3.87 -14.70 -16.06
C ASN A 84 -3.43 -13.41 -15.37
N TRP A 85 -2.22 -12.93 -15.67
CA TRP A 85 -1.63 -11.76 -15.01
C TRP A 85 -2.44 -10.47 -15.23
N ILE A 86 -3.08 -10.29 -16.40
CA ILE A 86 -3.91 -9.11 -16.71
C ILE A 86 -5.13 -9.06 -15.80
N VAL A 87 -5.80 -10.20 -15.62
CA VAL A 87 -6.96 -10.29 -14.71
C VAL A 87 -6.53 -10.07 -13.26
N ALA A 88 -5.41 -10.66 -12.85
CA ALA A 88 -4.88 -10.52 -11.50
C ALA A 88 -4.53 -9.06 -11.18
N ILE A 89 -3.73 -8.40 -12.04
CA ILE A 89 -3.33 -7.01 -11.83
C ILE A 89 -4.52 -6.06 -11.86
N LYS A 90 -5.49 -6.26 -12.76
CA LYS A 90 -6.69 -5.42 -12.80
C LYS A 90 -7.57 -5.62 -11.57
N THR A 91 -7.60 -6.82 -11.00
CA THR A 91 -8.29 -7.07 -9.73
C THR A 91 -7.61 -6.32 -8.58
N LEU A 92 -6.27 -6.37 -8.51
CA LEU A 92 -5.50 -5.59 -7.53
C LEU A 92 -5.68 -4.08 -7.71
N ILE A 93 -5.68 -3.56 -8.95
CA ILE A 93 -5.95 -2.15 -9.24
C ILE A 93 -7.36 -1.77 -8.77
N VAL A 94 -8.37 -2.60 -8.99
CA VAL A 94 -9.73 -2.35 -8.49
C VAL A 94 -9.77 -2.31 -6.96
N ILE A 95 -9.13 -3.26 -6.28
CA ILE A 95 -9.03 -3.27 -4.82
C ILE A 95 -8.33 -2.00 -4.32
N HIS A 96 -7.20 -1.65 -4.92
CA HIS A 96 -6.45 -0.45 -4.57
C HIS A 96 -7.26 0.84 -4.78
N ARG A 97 -7.93 0.97 -5.93
CA ARG A 97 -8.80 2.12 -6.20
C ARG A 97 -9.95 2.19 -5.21
N THR A 98 -10.53 1.05 -4.81
CA THR A 98 -11.60 1.02 -3.80
C THR A 98 -11.06 1.47 -2.43
N LEU A 99 -9.85 1.04 -2.06
CA LEU A 99 -9.16 1.51 -0.86
C LEU A 99 -8.86 3.02 -0.86
N ARG A 100 -8.69 3.65 -2.02
CA ARG A 100 -8.36 5.08 -2.10
C ARG A 100 -9.59 5.98 -2.29
N GLU A 101 -10.47 5.58 -3.19
CA GLU A 101 -11.51 6.46 -3.76
C GLU A 101 -12.92 6.12 -3.27
N ALA A 102 -13.15 4.92 -2.72
CA ALA A 102 -14.45 4.54 -2.17
C ALA A 102 -14.62 5.02 -0.72
N ASP A 103 -15.79 4.72 -0.17
CA ASP A 103 -16.18 5.05 1.20
C ASP A 103 -15.13 4.59 2.23
N PRO A 104 -14.74 5.44 3.21
CA PRO A 104 -13.78 5.09 4.25
C PRO A 104 -14.07 3.78 4.98
N THR A 105 -15.36 3.46 5.22
CA THR A 105 -15.77 2.24 5.93
C THR A 105 -15.34 0.96 5.22
N PHE A 106 -15.10 1.00 3.89
CA PHE A 106 -14.60 -0.15 3.15
C PHE A 106 -13.23 -0.64 3.64
N ARG A 107 -12.36 0.26 4.14
CA ARG A 107 -11.02 -0.10 4.63
C ARG A 107 -11.12 -1.04 5.83
N GLU A 108 -12.03 -0.73 6.75
CA GLU A 108 -12.30 -1.54 7.96
C GLU A 108 -12.92 -2.90 7.59
N GLU A 109 -13.89 -2.91 6.68
CA GLU A 109 -14.50 -4.15 6.18
C GLU A 109 -13.47 -5.07 5.50
N LEU A 110 -12.60 -4.48 4.66
CA LEU A 110 -11.54 -5.23 3.99
C LEU A 110 -10.48 -5.74 4.98
N LEU A 111 -10.11 -4.94 5.98
CA LEU A 111 -9.20 -5.36 7.05
C LEU A 111 -9.79 -6.54 7.83
N ASN A 112 -11.05 -6.43 8.27
CA ASN A 112 -11.77 -7.49 8.97
C ASN A 112 -11.86 -8.78 8.15
N TYR A 113 -12.09 -8.66 6.85
CA TYR A 113 -12.07 -9.80 5.93
C TYR A 113 -10.67 -10.40 5.80
N SER A 114 -9.63 -9.57 5.68
CA SER A 114 -8.24 -10.00 5.53
C SER A 114 -7.73 -10.78 6.75
N HIS A 115 -8.21 -10.44 7.95
CA HIS A 115 -7.90 -11.21 9.16
C HIS A 115 -8.52 -12.61 9.16
N ARG A 116 -9.67 -12.77 8.51
CA ARG A 116 -10.40 -14.05 8.43
C ARG A 116 -10.04 -14.87 7.19
N GLY A 117 -9.45 -14.24 6.18
CA GLY A 117 -9.12 -14.87 4.92
C GLY A 117 -8.00 -14.13 4.21
N HIS A 118 -7.05 -14.89 3.66
CA HIS A 118 -5.87 -14.39 2.99
C HIS A 118 -6.18 -13.82 1.58
N ILE A 119 -6.92 -12.71 1.50
CA ILE A 119 -7.41 -12.13 0.23
C ILE A 119 -6.29 -11.74 -0.75
N LEU A 120 -5.16 -11.22 -0.24
CA LEU A 120 -4.04 -10.73 -1.04
C LEU A 120 -2.83 -11.69 -1.03
N GLN A 121 -2.92 -12.86 -0.39
CA GLN A 121 -1.80 -13.81 -0.37
C GLN A 121 -1.74 -14.59 -1.67
N ILE A 122 -1.04 -13.99 -2.63
CA ILE A 122 -0.80 -14.55 -3.95
C ILE A 122 0.69 -14.80 -4.18
N SER A 123 1.45 -15.12 -3.12
CA SER A 123 2.91 -15.37 -3.16
C SER A 123 3.33 -16.40 -4.21
N ASN A 124 2.45 -17.35 -4.52
CA ASN A 124 2.64 -18.41 -5.52
C ASN A 124 2.01 -18.10 -6.89
N PHE A 125 1.46 -16.89 -7.09
CA PHE A 125 0.86 -16.52 -8.37
C PHE A 125 1.91 -16.51 -9.47
N LYS A 126 1.56 -17.17 -10.58
CA LYS A 126 2.43 -17.34 -11.74
C LYS A 126 1.59 -17.55 -12.99
N ASP A 127 1.89 -16.77 -14.03
CA ASP A 127 1.35 -16.90 -15.36
C ASP A 127 2.45 -17.34 -16.33
N ASP A 128 2.55 -18.66 -16.56
CA ASP A 128 3.59 -19.30 -17.38
C ASP A 128 3.33 -19.24 -18.90
N SER A 129 2.39 -18.42 -19.32
CA SER A 129 1.92 -18.39 -20.71
C SER A 129 2.82 -17.62 -21.68
N SER A 130 3.74 -16.79 -21.18
CA SER A 130 4.78 -16.12 -21.98
C SER A 130 5.88 -15.58 -21.05
N PRO A 131 7.10 -15.28 -21.57
CA PRO A 131 8.15 -14.63 -20.79
C PRO A 131 7.70 -13.32 -20.13
N LEU A 132 7.01 -12.45 -20.89
CA LEU A 132 6.43 -11.23 -20.35
C LEU A 132 5.41 -11.49 -19.23
N ALA A 133 4.56 -12.52 -19.38
CA ALA A 133 3.58 -12.87 -18.35
C ALA A 133 4.26 -13.36 -17.06
N TRP A 134 5.40 -14.05 -17.19
CA TRP A 134 6.22 -14.47 -16.06
C TRP A 134 6.80 -13.26 -15.32
N ASP A 135 7.37 -12.29 -16.03
CA ASP A 135 7.85 -11.03 -15.44
C ASP A 135 6.71 -10.23 -14.77
N CYS A 136 5.57 -10.10 -15.45
CA CYS A 136 4.37 -9.48 -14.88
C CYS A 136 3.85 -10.20 -13.63
N SER A 137 4.08 -11.52 -13.52
CA SER A 137 3.70 -12.28 -12.32
C SER A 137 4.51 -11.86 -11.09
N ALA A 138 5.80 -11.52 -11.26
CA ALA A 138 6.58 -10.94 -10.18
C ALA A 138 5.98 -9.59 -9.73
N TRP A 139 5.63 -8.73 -10.68
CA TRP A 139 5.02 -7.44 -10.35
C TRP A 139 3.64 -7.57 -9.68
N VAL A 140 2.80 -8.50 -10.15
CA VAL A 140 1.51 -8.83 -9.50
C VAL A 140 1.70 -9.20 -8.02
N ARG A 141 2.69 -10.04 -7.71
CA ARG A 141 2.99 -10.45 -6.33
C ARG A 141 3.48 -9.27 -5.49
N THR A 142 4.40 -8.47 -6.03
CA THR A 142 4.93 -7.28 -5.33
C THR A 142 3.83 -6.26 -5.07
N TYR A 143 2.90 -6.08 -6.01
CA TYR A 143 1.80 -5.15 -5.84
C TYR A 143 0.77 -5.64 -4.81
N ALA A 144 0.48 -6.94 -4.76
CA ALA A 144 -0.36 -7.51 -3.72
C ALA A 144 0.26 -7.36 -2.31
N LEU A 145 1.56 -7.58 -2.17
CA LEU A 145 2.30 -7.34 -0.92
C LEU A 145 2.23 -5.87 -0.50
N TYR A 146 2.31 -4.93 -1.43
CA TYR A 146 2.11 -3.52 -1.15
C TYR A 146 0.70 -3.23 -0.59
N LEU A 147 -0.35 -3.81 -1.19
CA LEU A 147 -1.71 -3.62 -0.70
C LEU A 147 -1.96 -4.28 0.66
N GLU A 148 -1.34 -5.43 0.92
CA GLU A 148 -1.36 -6.10 2.23
C GLU A 148 -0.69 -5.22 3.29
N GLU A 149 0.50 -4.69 2.98
CA GLU A 149 1.23 -3.78 3.86
C GLU A 149 0.46 -2.46 4.09
N ARG A 150 -0.29 -1.99 3.09
CA ARG A 150 -1.16 -0.83 3.24
C ARG A 150 -2.27 -1.07 4.27
N LEU A 151 -2.90 -2.24 4.22
CA LEU A 151 -3.94 -2.63 5.19
C LEU A 151 -3.34 -2.79 6.59
N GLU A 152 -2.17 -3.40 6.69
CA GLU A 152 -1.47 -3.56 7.96
C GLU A 152 -1.05 -2.21 8.55
N CYS A 153 -0.53 -1.30 7.72
CA CYS A 153 -0.24 0.07 8.13
C CYS A 153 -1.50 0.79 8.61
N PHE A 154 -2.63 0.66 7.90
CA PHE A 154 -3.92 1.21 8.36
C PHE A 154 -4.36 0.63 9.72
N ARG A 155 -4.15 -0.67 9.96
CA ARG A 155 -4.43 -1.33 11.24
C ARG A 155 -3.63 -0.72 12.40
N VAL A 156 -2.33 -0.47 12.18
CA VAL A 156 -1.43 0.10 13.18
C VAL A 156 -1.76 1.58 13.42
N LEU A 157 -1.92 2.37 12.35
CA LEU A 157 -2.19 3.81 12.45
C LEU A 157 -3.60 4.12 12.95
N LYS A 158 -4.58 3.26 12.64
CA LYS A 158 -6.02 3.49 12.87
C LYS A 158 -6.58 4.69 12.10
N TYR A 159 -5.89 5.13 11.06
CA TYR A 159 -6.33 6.15 10.10
C TYR A 159 -5.63 5.96 8.75
N ASP A 160 -6.18 6.54 7.67
CA ASP A 160 -5.59 6.49 6.34
C ASP A 160 -4.67 7.70 6.10
N ILE A 161 -3.40 7.45 5.77
CA ILE A 161 -2.40 8.49 5.47
C ILE A 161 -2.86 9.39 4.32
N GLU A 162 -3.57 8.83 3.34
CA GLU A 162 -4.07 9.62 2.20
C GLU A 162 -5.18 10.60 2.59
N SER A 163 -5.86 10.38 3.72
CA SER A 163 -6.90 11.28 4.24
C SER A 163 -6.35 12.53 4.92
N GLU A 164 -5.05 12.55 5.25
CA GLU A 164 -4.42 13.74 5.80
C GLU A 164 -4.40 14.88 4.77
N ARG A 165 -4.96 16.03 5.19
CA ARG A 165 -5.01 17.26 4.40
C ARG A 165 -3.66 17.98 4.50
N PHE A 166 -2.81 17.79 3.51
CA PHE A 166 -1.69 18.70 3.25
C PHE A 166 -2.23 19.92 2.50
N THR A 167 -2.50 21.03 3.21
CA THR A 167 -2.85 22.27 2.51
C THR A 167 -1.62 22.75 1.74
N LYS A 168 -1.70 22.71 0.39
CA LYS A 168 -0.78 23.45 -0.48
C LYS A 168 -1.11 24.94 -0.36
N SER A 169 -0.62 25.60 0.69
CA SER A 169 -0.47 27.06 0.67
C SER A 169 1.01 27.37 0.52
N ALA A 170 1.38 27.92 -0.64
CA ALA A 170 2.65 28.61 -0.78
C ALA A 170 2.70 29.70 0.31
N GLY A 171 3.62 29.56 1.27
CA GLY A 171 3.96 30.62 2.22
C GLY A 171 3.48 30.51 3.67
N ALA A 172 2.77 29.45 4.08
CA ALA A 172 2.43 29.24 5.50
C ALA A 172 2.97 27.90 6.00
N SER A 173 3.51 27.89 7.23
CA SER A 173 4.09 26.75 7.94
C SER A 173 3.42 25.43 7.59
N LYS A 174 4.19 24.45 7.10
CA LYS A 174 3.73 23.06 6.91
C LYS A 174 2.95 22.65 8.16
N VAL A 175 1.65 22.40 8.02
CA VAL A 175 0.86 21.80 9.10
C VAL A 175 1.51 20.46 9.40
N PRO A 176 1.96 20.23 10.64
CA PRO A 176 2.58 18.96 10.99
C PRO A 176 1.59 17.82 10.79
N THR A 177 2.06 16.70 10.25
CA THR A 177 1.26 15.47 10.19
C THR A 177 0.96 14.94 11.59
N ARG A 178 0.02 13.99 11.69
CA ARG A 178 -0.34 13.39 12.98
C ARG A 178 0.86 12.73 13.65
N THR A 179 1.81 12.21 12.88
CA THR A 179 3.05 11.59 13.40
C THR A 179 3.94 12.57 14.16
N ARG A 180 3.85 13.88 13.90
CA ARG A 180 4.57 14.92 14.68
C ARG A 180 4.06 15.03 16.12
N MET A 181 2.82 14.61 16.39
CA MET A 181 2.15 14.82 17.67
C MET A 181 2.02 13.53 18.51
N LEU A 182 2.54 12.40 18.04
CA LEU A 182 2.45 11.12 18.75
C LEU A 182 3.32 11.11 20.00
N GLY A 183 2.85 10.41 21.03
CA GLY A 183 3.69 10.03 22.17
C GLY A 183 4.74 8.98 21.79
N CYS A 184 5.76 8.79 22.62
CA CYS A 184 6.88 7.89 22.37
C CYS A 184 6.45 6.47 21.96
N ASP A 185 5.55 5.86 22.73
CA ASP A 185 5.11 4.48 22.50
C ASP A 185 4.40 4.32 21.15
N GLU A 186 3.43 5.20 20.86
CA GLU A 186 2.70 5.20 19.59
C GLU A 186 3.63 5.51 18.40
N LEU A 187 4.59 6.42 18.59
CA LEU A 187 5.56 6.80 17.56
C LEU A 187 6.45 5.62 17.17
N LEU A 188 6.96 4.88 18.17
CA LEU A 188 7.80 3.70 17.95
C LEU A 188 7.03 2.51 17.40
N GLU A 189 5.71 2.47 17.54
CA GLU A 189 4.84 1.49 16.88
C GLU A 189 4.52 1.89 15.42
N GLN A 190 4.17 3.15 15.17
CA GLN A 190 3.69 3.62 13.86
C GLN A 190 4.81 3.85 12.85
N LEU A 191 5.98 4.33 13.27
CA LEU A 191 7.11 4.60 12.35
C LEU A 191 7.57 3.33 11.60
N PRO A 192 7.79 2.18 12.26
CA PRO A 192 8.13 0.95 11.54
C PRO A 192 7.09 0.53 10.49
N ALA A 193 5.79 0.67 10.78
CA ALA A 193 4.72 0.36 9.84
C ALA A 193 4.74 1.29 8.62
N LEU A 194 4.93 2.59 8.83
CA LEU A 194 5.10 3.58 7.77
C LEU A 194 6.34 3.29 6.90
N GLN A 195 7.47 3.01 7.53
CA GLN A 195 8.71 2.66 6.85
C GLN A 195 8.52 1.39 6.02
N GLN A 196 7.87 0.37 6.57
CA GLN A 196 7.60 -0.87 5.86
C GLN A 196 6.67 -0.65 4.65
N LEU A 197 5.62 0.17 4.81
CA LEU A 197 4.74 0.57 3.72
C LEU A 197 5.51 1.29 2.59
N LEU A 198 6.39 2.24 2.93
CA LEU A 198 7.22 2.95 1.94
C LEU A 198 8.14 1.98 1.18
N TYR A 199 8.74 1.02 1.89
CA TYR A 199 9.60 0.02 1.27
C TYR A 199 8.84 -0.83 0.23
N ARG A 200 7.63 -1.32 0.57
CA ARG A 200 6.79 -2.06 -0.37
C ARG A 200 6.30 -1.21 -1.54
N LEU A 201 5.97 0.04 -1.26
CA LEU A 201 5.53 1.01 -2.26
C LEU A 201 6.60 1.26 -3.32
N ILE A 202 7.84 1.49 -2.90
CA ILE A 202 8.98 1.66 -3.82
C ILE A 202 9.16 0.39 -4.68
N GLY A 203 9.08 -0.79 -4.07
CA GLY A 203 9.20 -2.06 -4.78
C GLY A 203 8.14 -2.29 -5.87
N CYS A 204 6.92 -1.76 -5.70
CA CYS A 204 5.86 -1.84 -6.71
C CYS A 204 5.77 -0.60 -7.64
N GLN A 205 6.66 0.38 -7.45
CA GLN A 205 6.79 1.60 -8.26
C GLN A 205 5.53 2.49 -8.28
N VAL A 206 4.83 2.63 -7.16
CA VAL A 206 3.62 3.47 -7.06
C VAL A 206 3.97 4.91 -6.69
N LEU A 207 4.04 5.80 -7.68
CA LEU A 207 4.52 7.17 -7.48
C LEU A 207 3.61 8.06 -6.61
N LYS A 208 2.30 8.10 -6.88
CA LYS A 208 1.42 9.15 -6.33
C LYS A 208 1.30 9.16 -4.80
N GLU A 209 1.52 8.02 -4.16
CA GLU A 209 1.31 7.85 -2.72
C GLU A 209 2.61 7.93 -1.91
N SER A 210 3.76 7.79 -2.60
CA SER A 210 5.09 7.89 -1.99
C SER A 210 5.29 9.16 -1.18
N PHE A 211 4.75 10.29 -1.65
CA PHE A 211 5.00 11.59 -1.06
C PHE A 211 4.37 11.75 0.33
N LYS A 212 3.09 11.39 0.50
CA LYS A 212 2.42 11.52 1.80
C LYS A 212 3.03 10.59 2.83
N ILE A 213 3.38 9.37 2.44
CA ILE A 213 4.07 8.41 3.30
C ILE A 213 5.45 8.94 3.71
N TYR A 214 6.21 9.50 2.77
CA TYR A 214 7.48 10.17 3.08
C TYR A 214 7.30 11.32 4.08
N CYS A 215 6.30 12.19 3.89
CA CYS A 215 6.04 13.28 4.82
C CYS A 215 5.70 12.77 6.23
N ALA A 216 4.85 11.75 6.36
CA ALA A 216 4.51 11.16 7.64
C ALA A 216 5.74 10.55 8.34
N ILE A 217 6.61 9.86 7.60
CA ILE A 217 7.88 9.34 8.14
C ILE A 217 8.77 10.50 8.58
N ASN A 218 8.98 11.50 7.72
CA ASN A 218 9.87 12.62 8.00
C ASN A 218 9.44 13.39 9.26
N ASP A 219 8.15 13.70 9.40
CA ASP A 219 7.63 14.36 10.59
C ASP A 219 7.73 13.49 11.85
N GLY A 220 7.54 12.18 11.71
CA GLY A 220 7.75 11.24 12.80
C GLY A 220 9.22 11.13 13.19
N ILE A 221 10.17 11.24 12.26
CA ILE A 221 11.61 11.30 12.57
C ILE A 221 11.96 12.59 13.31
N ILE A 222 11.37 13.73 12.94
CA ILE A 222 11.59 14.97 13.70
C ILE A 222 11.03 14.83 15.12
N ASN A 223 9.85 14.22 15.30
CA ASN A 223 9.30 13.94 16.64
C ASN A 223 10.21 13.00 17.43
N LEU A 224 10.68 11.93 16.80
CA LEU A 224 11.59 10.96 17.41
C LEU A 224 12.86 11.63 17.93
N VAL A 225 13.42 12.56 17.16
CA VAL A 225 14.60 13.35 17.56
C VAL A 225 14.31 14.21 18.78
N ASP A 226 13.15 14.88 18.82
CA ASP A 226 12.77 15.77 19.93
C ASP A 226 12.62 15.02 21.26
N VAL A 227 12.07 13.80 21.22
CA VAL A 227 11.80 13.00 22.43
C VAL A 227 12.88 11.95 22.74
N PHE A 228 13.93 11.83 21.92
CA PHE A 228 14.90 10.73 21.97
C PHE A 228 15.60 10.60 23.33
N PHE A 229 16.06 11.73 23.89
CA PHE A 229 16.86 11.74 25.12
C PHE A 229 16.04 11.48 26.39
N ASP A 230 14.70 11.50 26.27
CA ASP A 230 13.77 11.16 27.35
C ASP A 230 13.37 9.66 27.31
N MET A 231 13.81 8.91 26.29
CA MET A 231 13.45 7.50 26.12
C MET A 231 14.22 6.57 27.08
N SER A 232 13.61 5.43 27.41
CA SER A 232 14.34 4.31 28.03
C SER A 232 15.47 3.85 27.10
N ARG A 233 16.56 3.27 27.64
CA ARG A 233 17.67 2.73 26.82
C ARG A 233 17.16 1.76 25.74
N HIS A 234 16.16 0.95 26.06
CA HIS A 234 15.55 0.01 25.12
C HIS A 234 14.81 0.71 23.98
N ASP A 235 14.03 1.73 24.28
CA ASP A 235 13.25 2.47 23.29
C ASP A 235 14.15 3.39 22.46
N ALA A 236 15.18 3.98 23.06
CA ALA A 236 16.25 4.69 22.35
C ALA A 236 16.96 3.78 21.33
N MET A 237 17.24 2.51 21.68
CA MET A 237 17.80 1.54 20.71
C MET A 237 16.86 1.29 19.52
N LYS A 238 15.55 1.16 19.74
CA LYS A 238 14.57 1.05 18.65
C LYS A 238 14.53 2.33 17.81
N ALA A 239 14.50 3.49 18.46
CA ALA A 239 14.46 4.79 17.83
C ALA A 239 15.68 5.03 16.93
N LEU A 240 16.88 4.64 17.39
CA LEU A 240 18.10 4.70 16.60
C LEU A 240 18.00 3.85 15.32
N ASN A 241 17.45 2.64 15.41
CA ASN A 241 17.24 1.78 14.23
C ASN A 241 16.26 2.40 13.23
N VAL A 242 15.17 3.00 13.74
CA VAL A 242 14.19 3.74 12.92
C VAL A 242 14.85 4.92 12.23
N TYR A 243 15.67 5.70 12.94
CA TYR A 243 16.42 6.84 12.38
C TYR A 243 17.39 6.42 11.28
N LYS A 244 18.21 5.38 11.51
CA LYS A 244 19.12 4.82 10.51
C LYS A 244 18.37 4.34 9.26
N ARG A 245 17.25 3.64 9.46
CA ARG A 245 16.40 3.16 8.36
C ARG A 245 15.82 4.33 7.55
N ALA A 246 15.44 5.44 8.18
CA ALA A 246 14.89 6.60 7.48
C ALA A 246 15.88 7.19 6.48
N GLY A 247 17.15 7.33 6.86
CA GLY A 247 18.21 7.79 5.94
C GLY A 247 18.30 6.91 4.69
N LYS A 248 18.34 5.59 4.89
CA LYS A 248 18.39 4.64 3.76
C LYS A 248 17.15 4.67 2.88
N GLN A 249 15.98 4.86 3.48
CA GLN A 249 14.73 4.95 2.72
C GLN A 249 14.63 6.20 1.87
N ILE A 250 15.21 7.30 2.33
CA ILE A 250 15.26 8.55 1.57
C ILE A 250 16.16 8.40 0.34
N GLU A 251 17.28 7.69 0.45
CA GLU A 251 18.12 7.33 -0.71
C GLU A 251 17.34 6.50 -1.72
N ASN A 252 16.74 5.39 -1.27
CA ASN A 252 15.96 4.52 -2.16
C ASN A 252 14.78 5.26 -2.82
N LEU A 253 14.17 6.22 -2.11
CA LEU A 253 13.10 7.05 -2.64
C LEU A 253 13.61 8.06 -3.67
N ALA A 254 14.81 8.61 -3.47
CA ALA A 254 15.46 9.49 -4.44
C ALA A 254 15.73 8.75 -5.74
N ASP A 255 16.33 7.55 -5.66
CA ASP A 255 16.59 6.69 -6.82
C ASP A 255 15.29 6.38 -7.57
N PHE A 256 14.22 6.04 -6.83
CA PHE A 256 12.90 5.80 -7.42
C PHE A 256 12.34 7.03 -8.15
N TYR A 257 12.47 8.23 -7.57
CA TYR A 257 12.04 9.46 -8.21
C TYR A 257 12.87 9.79 -9.45
N ASP A 258 14.17 9.53 -9.43
CA ASP A 258 15.04 9.74 -10.59
C ASP A 258 14.67 8.78 -11.73
N CYS A 259 14.40 7.50 -11.43
CA CYS A 259 13.80 6.59 -12.40
C CYS A 259 12.47 7.13 -12.96
N CYS A 260 11.59 7.67 -12.10
CA CYS A 260 10.32 8.22 -12.54
C CYS A 260 10.46 9.47 -13.42
N LYS A 261 11.49 10.31 -13.23
CA LYS A 261 11.71 11.51 -14.05
C LYS A 261 11.99 11.18 -15.52
N GLY A 262 12.52 9.99 -15.80
CA GLY A 262 12.76 9.50 -17.16
C GLY A 262 11.49 9.04 -17.91
N LEU A 263 10.33 9.00 -17.24
CA LEU A 263 9.08 8.52 -17.84
C LEU A 263 8.24 9.67 -18.42
N ASP A 264 7.62 9.44 -19.58
CA ASP A 264 6.77 10.46 -20.22
C ASP A 264 5.52 10.80 -19.40
N LEU A 265 5.00 9.83 -18.63
CA LEU A 265 3.79 9.95 -17.82
C LEU A 265 3.94 10.93 -16.64
N THR A 266 5.16 11.31 -16.29
CA THR A 266 5.52 12.10 -15.11
C THR A 266 6.17 13.44 -15.48
N ARG A 267 6.20 13.82 -16.76
CA ARG A 267 6.74 15.12 -17.22
C ARG A 267 6.16 16.32 -16.48
N ASN A 268 4.87 16.26 -16.10
CA ASN A 268 4.17 17.32 -15.37
C ASN A 268 4.10 17.06 -13.85
N TYR A 269 4.75 16.00 -13.35
CA TYR A 269 4.75 15.67 -11.93
C TYR A 269 5.80 16.49 -11.19
N GLN A 270 5.37 17.23 -10.17
CA GLN A 270 6.29 17.96 -9.30
C GLN A 270 6.82 17.03 -8.21
N PHE A 271 8.08 16.63 -8.35
CA PHE A 271 8.75 15.81 -7.35
C PHE A 271 9.10 16.66 -6.11
N PRO A 272 8.88 16.13 -4.90
CA PRO A 272 9.21 16.84 -3.67
C PRO A 272 10.73 16.84 -3.43
N SER A 273 11.21 17.89 -2.76
CA SER A 273 12.59 17.89 -2.25
C SER A 273 12.69 16.96 -1.05
N LEU A 274 13.52 15.93 -1.18
CA LEU A 274 13.83 14.98 -0.13
C LEU A 274 14.95 15.53 0.74
N ARG A 275 14.78 15.47 2.07
CA ARG A 275 15.77 15.90 3.05
C ARG A 275 16.25 14.72 3.86
N GLN A 276 17.56 14.54 3.92
CA GLN A 276 18.21 13.53 4.75
C GLN A 276 18.16 13.92 6.24
N PRO A 277 18.02 12.96 7.16
CA PRO A 277 18.23 13.22 8.58
C PRO A 277 19.68 13.66 8.82
N PRO A 278 19.94 14.64 9.71
CA PRO A 278 21.30 15.13 9.98
C PRO A 278 22.25 14.00 10.40
N PRO A 279 23.38 13.79 9.69
CA PRO A 279 24.36 12.76 10.06
C PRO A 279 25.04 13.03 11.39
N SER A 280 25.25 14.30 11.74
CA SER A 280 25.84 14.71 13.02
C SER A 280 25.00 14.24 14.21
N PHE A 281 23.67 14.25 14.08
CA PHE A 281 22.78 13.81 15.15
C PHE A 281 22.86 12.29 15.39
N LEU A 282 23.15 11.50 14.36
CA LEU A 282 23.32 10.06 14.48
C LEU A 282 24.44 9.71 15.47
N ALA A 283 25.58 10.40 15.39
CA ALA A 283 26.71 10.17 16.29
C ALA A 283 26.32 10.43 17.75
N THR A 284 25.59 11.53 18.01
CA THR A 284 25.10 11.86 19.35
C THR A 284 24.12 10.82 19.90
N MET A 285 23.21 10.30 19.06
CA MET A 285 22.30 9.22 19.47
C MET A 285 23.04 7.94 19.83
N GLU A 286 24.07 7.58 19.06
CA GLU A 286 24.90 6.40 19.33
C GLU A 286 25.72 6.52 20.61
N GLU A 287 26.24 7.71 20.89
CA GLU A 287 26.97 8.01 22.13
C GLU A 287 26.05 7.94 23.34
N TYR A 288 24.87 8.58 23.30
CA TYR A 288 23.88 8.51 24.36
C TYR A 288 23.49 7.06 24.72
N ILE A 289 23.27 6.20 23.72
CA ILE A 289 22.93 4.79 23.97
C ILE A 289 24.10 4.02 24.60
N LYS A 290 25.35 4.37 24.29
CA LYS A 290 26.52 3.75 24.92
C LYS A 290 26.58 4.10 26.41
N GLU A 291 26.34 5.37 26.73
CA GLU A 291 26.45 5.93 28.08
C GLU A 291 25.23 5.65 28.98
N ALA A 292 24.04 5.41 28.39
CA ALA A 292 22.83 5.17 29.15
C ALA A 292 22.96 3.95 30.09
N PRO A 293 22.55 4.02 31.37
CA PRO A 293 22.70 2.89 32.29
C PRO A 293 21.96 1.64 31.80
N GLN A 294 22.62 0.48 31.87
CA GLN A 294 21.94 -0.80 31.65
C GLN A 294 21.01 -1.05 32.83
N THR A 295 19.70 -0.89 32.66
CA THR A 295 18.72 -1.34 33.65
C THR A 295 18.80 -2.85 33.76
N GLY A 296 19.60 -3.35 34.72
CA GLY A 296 19.78 -4.77 34.95
C GLY A 296 21.15 -5.20 35.46
N SER A 297 21.75 -4.50 36.43
CA SER A 297 22.73 -5.14 37.32
C SER A 297 22.17 -5.09 38.73
N VAL A 298 21.34 -6.08 39.07
CA VAL A 298 21.07 -6.40 40.47
C VAL A 298 22.40 -6.84 41.06
N ASN A 299 23.01 -5.96 41.84
CA ASN A 299 24.14 -6.30 42.70
C ASN A 299 23.72 -7.44 43.65
N LYS A 300 23.97 -8.68 43.25
CA LYS A 300 24.16 -9.78 44.21
C LYS A 300 25.62 -9.73 44.64
N ARG A 301 25.89 -8.98 45.70
CA ARG A 301 27.03 -9.24 46.59
C ARG A 301 26.46 -9.48 47.98
N LEU A 302 26.39 -10.77 48.34
CA LEU A 302 26.45 -11.22 49.72
C LEU A 302 27.91 -11.15 50.18
#